data_AF-A0A6P4CXD1-F1
#
_entry.id   AF-A0A6P4CXD1-F1
#
_cell.length_a   1.000
_cell.length_b   1.000
_cell.length_c   1.000
_cell.angle_alpha   90.00
_cell.angle_beta   90.00
_cell.angle_gamma   90.00
#
_symmetry.space_group_name_H-M   'P 1'
#
loop_
_entity.id
_entity.type
_entity.pdbx_description
1 polymer ?
#
loop_
_entity_poly.entity_id
_entity_poly.type
_entity_poly.pdbx_seq_one_letter_code
_entity_poly.pdbx_strand_id
1 'polypeptide(L)'
;MFSSLWKEKKEESSRTMEMLLTLVLFCILLQPARVSSTSQGIDQGYIDSNAGRTLQQEQDGNHQIHCSRERSRAAQKIIQEYLMPFVEKEKYHISRSCKFHPDNDLYRDQEQHKSHININEWQCGYCKKIFYEEKYLDQHFDNRHSNLLNLNQSQCLADLCGALHCDIEINSGLKKSKCNPAAAARNKHLCESLADSCFPVNDGPAASRLHEFFLHQFCDAHSCTGSRKPFSRGRRRDEKGNSTVEAHHSNWQKEKTILMDRSVTFGSSRFSNTFRMHSKFTNL
;
A
#
# COMPACT_ATOMS: atom_id res chain seq x y z
N MET A 1 0.85 59.26 8.28
CA MET A 1 -0.27 58.34 7.99
C MET A 1 0.05 56.87 8.28
N PHE A 2 1.31 56.40 8.09
CA PHE A 2 1.67 55.00 8.39
C PHE A 2 1.86 54.66 9.88
N SER A 3 2.24 55.62 10.72
CA SER A 3 2.49 55.35 12.14
C SER A 3 1.23 55.12 12.99
N SER A 4 0.07 55.63 12.56
CA SER A 4 -1.22 55.43 13.24
C SER A 4 -1.80 54.04 12.94
N LEU A 5 -1.71 53.59 11.69
CA LEU A 5 -2.15 52.26 11.25
C LEU A 5 -1.37 51.12 11.93
N TRP A 6 -0.08 51.30 12.18
CA TRP A 6 0.74 50.32 12.91
C TRP A 6 0.41 50.26 14.42
N LYS A 7 -0.02 51.37 15.00
CA LYS A 7 -0.41 51.44 16.41
C LYS A 7 -1.77 50.75 16.61
N GLU A 8 -2.72 51.02 15.72
CA GLU A 8 -4.06 50.43 15.70
C GLU A 8 -4.01 48.91 15.49
N LYS A 9 -3.16 48.43 14.56
CA LYS A 9 -2.97 47.00 14.31
C LYS A 9 -2.32 46.25 15.50
N LYS A 10 -1.49 46.94 16.29
CA LYS A 10 -0.87 46.38 17.51
C LYS A 10 -1.86 46.32 18.67
N GLU A 11 -2.74 47.32 18.78
CA GLU A 11 -3.81 47.37 19.78
C GLU A 11 -4.89 46.30 19.50
N GLU A 12 -5.24 46.08 18.25
CA GLU A 12 -6.17 45.03 17.83
C GLU A 12 -5.60 43.62 18.08
N SER A 13 -4.32 43.40 17.78
CA SER A 13 -3.63 42.14 18.10
C SER A 13 -3.53 41.86 19.60
N SER A 14 -3.44 42.90 20.45
CA SER A 14 -3.41 42.75 21.90
C SER A 14 -4.77 42.33 22.44
N ARG A 15 -5.85 42.94 21.93
CA ARG A 15 -7.23 42.63 22.33
C ARG A 15 -7.65 41.22 21.90
N THR A 16 -7.22 40.75 20.73
CA THR A 16 -7.47 39.36 20.30
C THR A 16 -6.74 38.34 21.18
N MET A 17 -5.52 38.64 21.63
CA MET A 17 -4.76 37.75 22.50
C MET A 17 -5.36 37.65 23.91
N GLU A 18 -5.86 38.76 24.47
CA GLU A 18 -6.55 38.72 25.77
C GLU A 18 -7.89 37.97 25.71
N MET A 19 -8.65 38.11 24.62
CA MET A 19 -9.87 37.30 24.46
C MET A 19 -9.58 35.80 24.34
N LEU A 20 -8.49 35.42 23.66
CA LEU A 20 -8.10 34.01 23.56
C LEU A 20 -7.63 33.44 24.90
N LEU A 21 -6.89 34.23 25.69
CA LEU A 21 -6.44 33.85 27.04
C LEU A 21 -7.61 33.65 28.01
N THR A 22 -8.61 34.52 27.95
CA THR A 22 -9.81 34.42 28.80
C THR A 22 -10.70 33.23 28.41
N LEU A 23 -10.84 32.92 27.11
CA LEU A 23 -11.56 31.72 26.64
C LEU A 23 -10.85 30.42 27.07
N VAL A 24 -9.52 30.37 27.02
CA VAL A 24 -8.75 29.20 27.48
C VAL A 24 -8.90 28.99 29.00
N LEU A 25 -8.84 30.06 29.80
CA LEU A 25 -9.07 30.01 31.24
C LEU A 25 -10.49 29.52 31.59
N PHE A 26 -11.50 29.96 30.84
CA PHE A 26 -12.88 29.52 31.03
C PHE A 26 -13.08 28.02 30.70
N CYS A 27 -12.39 27.50 29.69
CA CYS A 27 -12.41 26.07 29.35
C CYS A 27 -11.73 25.18 30.40
N ILE A 28 -10.71 25.69 31.12
CA ILE A 28 -10.03 24.96 32.20
C ILE A 28 -10.94 24.84 33.44
N LEU A 29 -11.79 25.84 33.70
CA LEU A 29 -12.70 25.86 34.84
C LEU A 29 -13.98 25.01 34.65
N LEU A 30 -14.25 24.53 33.42
CA LEU A 30 -15.45 23.76 33.07
C LEU A 30 -15.20 22.24 32.92
N GLN A 31 -14.14 21.69 33.52
CA GLN A 31 -13.99 20.24 33.56
C GLN A 31 -14.92 19.62 34.63
N PRO A 32 -15.86 18.72 34.26
CA PRO A 32 -16.65 17.99 35.24
C PRO A 32 -15.76 17.02 36.01
N ALA A 33 -15.97 16.95 37.34
CA ALA A 33 -15.29 16.02 38.22
C ALA A 33 -15.47 14.57 37.72
N ARG A 34 -14.37 13.90 37.38
CA ARG A 34 -14.36 12.47 37.10
C ARG A 34 -14.71 11.72 38.38
N VAL A 35 -15.87 11.09 38.38
CA VAL A 35 -16.27 10.12 39.40
C VAL A 35 -15.53 8.82 39.10
N SER A 36 -14.59 8.42 39.98
CA SER A 36 -13.94 7.13 39.90
C SER A 36 -14.87 6.06 40.47
N SER A 37 -15.34 5.13 39.63
CA SER A 37 -16.03 3.93 40.08
C SER A 37 -15.03 2.79 40.23
N THR A 38 -14.77 2.41 41.48
CA THR A 38 -14.01 1.21 41.88
C THR A 38 -14.88 -0.02 41.66
N SER A 39 -14.41 -1.01 40.90
CA SER A 39 -14.93 -2.38 40.93
C SER A 39 -13.80 -3.33 41.33
N GLN A 40 -13.92 -3.92 42.53
CA GLN A 40 -13.04 -4.98 43.02
C GLN A 40 -13.43 -6.34 42.41
N GLY A 41 -12.40 -7.05 41.94
CA GLY A 41 -12.10 -8.50 42.00
C GLY A 41 -13.20 -9.55 41.84
N ILE A 42 -12.91 -10.59 41.04
CA ILE A 42 -12.80 -11.99 41.51
C ILE A 42 -11.72 -12.68 40.68
N ASP A 43 -10.78 -13.29 41.40
CA ASP A 43 -9.74 -14.22 41.00
C ASP A 43 -10.32 -15.65 41.06
N GLN A 44 -10.07 -16.50 40.05
CA GLN A 44 -9.94 -17.96 40.23
C GLN A 44 -9.55 -18.67 38.91
N GLY A 45 -8.46 -19.43 38.92
CA GLY A 45 -8.47 -20.78 38.35
C GLY A 45 -7.59 -21.07 37.12
N TYR A 46 -6.33 -21.39 37.38
CA TYR A 46 -5.46 -22.23 36.54
C TYR A 46 -5.87 -23.71 36.66
N ILE A 47 -6.11 -24.40 35.54
CA ILE A 47 -5.84 -25.85 35.33
C ILE A 47 -5.48 -26.09 33.85
N ASP A 48 -4.28 -26.63 33.63
CA ASP A 48 -3.82 -27.23 32.37
C ASP A 48 -4.50 -28.60 32.13
N SER A 49 -4.84 -28.92 30.88
CA SER A 49 -4.84 -30.30 30.34
C SER A 49 -4.94 -30.32 28.81
N ASN A 50 -3.89 -30.87 28.19
CA ASN A 50 -3.86 -31.31 26.79
C ASN A 50 -4.60 -32.65 26.61
N ALA A 51 -5.54 -32.74 25.64
CA ALA A 51 -5.68 -33.87 24.73
C ALA A 51 -6.87 -33.70 23.75
N GLY A 52 -6.56 -33.70 22.45
CA GLY A 52 -7.25 -34.56 21.47
C GLY A 52 -8.63 -34.17 20.90
N ARG A 53 -8.61 -33.41 19.80
CA ARG A 53 -9.41 -33.53 18.56
C ARG A 53 -10.90 -33.93 18.65
N THR A 54 -11.78 -33.07 18.11
CA THR A 54 -12.72 -33.43 17.02
C THR A 54 -13.17 -32.16 16.29
N LEU A 55 -13.05 -32.20 14.96
CA LEU A 55 -13.51 -31.18 14.01
C LEU A 55 -15.04 -31.06 14.04
N GLN A 56 -15.53 -29.89 14.40
CA GLN A 56 -16.77 -29.33 13.88
C GLN A 56 -16.47 -27.88 13.49
N GLN A 57 -16.02 -27.70 12.25
CA GLN A 57 -15.99 -26.40 11.61
C GLN A 57 -17.41 -26.12 11.13
N GLU A 58 -18.23 -25.58 12.03
CA GLU A 58 -19.53 -25.02 11.68
C GLU A 58 -19.32 -23.80 10.79
N GLN A 59 -19.95 -23.84 9.62
CA GLN A 59 -20.11 -22.72 8.71
C GLN A 59 -21.08 -21.70 9.31
N ASP A 60 -20.55 -20.71 10.02
CA ASP A 60 -21.02 -19.32 9.98
C ASP A 60 -19.94 -18.47 10.65
N GLY A 61 -19.21 -17.67 9.89
CA GLY A 61 -17.98 -17.05 10.39
C GLY A 61 -17.57 -15.87 9.56
N ASN A 62 -17.85 -14.67 10.10
CA ASN A 62 -17.21 -13.40 9.79
C ASN A 62 -15.83 -13.59 9.12
N HIS A 63 -15.76 -13.45 7.79
CA HIS A 63 -14.50 -13.55 7.04
C HIS A 63 -13.67 -12.31 7.35
N GLN A 64 -13.02 -12.30 8.51
CA GLN A 64 -12.15 -11.23 8.93
C GLN A 64 -10.88 -11.29 8.07
N ILE A 65 -10.71 -10.26 7.24
CA ILE A 65 -9.56 -10.14 6.36
C ILE A 65 -8.33 -9.79 7.22
N HIS A 66 -7.48 -10.78 7.49
CA HIS A 66 -6.23 -10.60 8.24
C HIS A 66 -5.07 -10.19 7.33
N CYS A 67 -5.22 -9.10 6.56
CA CYS A 67 -4.16 -8.57 5.71
C CYS A 67 -3.84 -7.12 6.09
N SER A 68 -2.58 -6.83 6.40
CA SER A 68 -2.16 -5.45 6.69
C SER A 68 -2.01 -4.66 5.39
N ARG A 69 -2.94 -3.73 5.14
CA ARG A 69 -2.97 -2.90 3.93
C ARG A 69 -1.69 -2.09 3.72
N GLU A 70 -1.20 -1.41 4.76
CA GLU A 70 0.03 -0.61 4.70
C GLU A 70 1.24 -1.46 4.32
N ARG A 71 1.38 -2.65 4.92
CA ARG A 71 2.45 -3.59 4.60
C ARG A 71 2.31 -4.15 3.17
N SER A 72 1.08 -4.44 2.73
CA SER A 72 0.79 -4.87 1.36
C SER A 72 1.21 -3.79 0.35
N ARG A 73 0.92 -2.52 0.64
CA ARG A 73 1.33 -1.37 -0.17
C ARG A 73 2.85 -1.24 -0.25
N ALA A 74 3.55 -1.43 0.87
CA ALA A 74 5.01 -1.42 0.89
C ALA A 74 5.61 -2.57 0.06
N ALA A 75 5.07 -3.79 0.19
CA ALA A 75 5.47 -4.94 -0.64
C ALA A 75 5.28 -4.67 -2.13
N GLN A 76 4.11 -4.17 -2.51
CA GLN A 76 3.80 -3.82 -3.89
C GLN A 76 4.76 -2.75 -4.44
N LYS A 77 5.07 -1.71 -3.65
CA LYS A 77 6.04 -0.69 -4.03
C LYS A 77 7.42 -1.29 -4.30
N ILE A 78 7.91 -2.15 -3.40
CA ILE A 78 9.19 -2.85 -3.57
C ILE A 78 9.21 -3.69 -4.85
N ILE A 79 8.15 -4.46 -5.10
CA ILE A 79 8.02 -5.28 -6.31
C ILE A 79 8.10 -4.39 -7.56
N GLN A 80 7.30 -3.34 -7.62
CA GLN A 80 7.27 -2.43 -8.78
C GLN A 80 8.59 -1.69 -8.99
N GLU A 81 9.27 -1.31 -7.91
CA GLU A 81 10.48 -0.50 -8.00
C GLU A 81 11.72 -1.34 -8.31
N TYR A 82 11.88 -2.48 -7.63
CA TYR A 82 13.12 -3.25 -7.66
C TYR A 82 13.06 -4.52 -8.50
N LEU A 83 11.89 -5.14 -8.65
CA LEU A 83 11.72 -6.40 -9.39
C LEU A 83 11.22 -6.18 -10.81
N MET A 84 10.08 -5.50 -10.99
CA MET A 84 9.42 -5.37 -12.29
C MET A 84 10.30 -4.80 -13.41
N PRO A 85 11.19 -3.81 -13.20
CA PRO A 85 12.04 -3.30 -14.26
C PRO A 85 12.96 -4.37 -14.87
N PHE A 86 13.35 -5.38 -14.09
CA PHE A 86 14.14 -6.51 -14.59
C PHE A 86 13.27 -7.54 -15.29
N VAL A 87 12.08 -7.84 -14.74
CA VAL A 87 11.10 -8.74 -15.38
C VAL A 87 10.75 -8.23 -16.78
N GLU A 88 10.47 -6.93 -16.90
CA GLU A 88 10.14 -6.28 -18.17
C GLU A 88 11.32 -6.25 -19.13
N LYS A 89 12.53 -5.94 -18.64
CA LYS A 89 13.76 -5.97 -19.44
C LYS A 89 14.03 -7.36 -20.02
N GLU A 90 13.82 -8.40 -19.21
CA GLU A 90 13.97 -9.80 -19.61
C GLU A 90 12.78 -10.31 -20.45
N LYS A 91 11.72 -9.48 -20.64
CA LYS A 91 10.46 -9.82 -21.31
C LYS A 91 9.83 -11.09 -20.74
N TYR A 92 9.98 -11.29 -19.44
CA TYR A 92 9.48 -12.49 -18.77
C TYR A 92 8.01 -12.32 -18.39
N HIS A 93 7.22 -13.36 -18.65
CA HIS A 93 5.83 -13.39 -18.24
C HIS A 93 5.71 -14.10 -16.89
N ILE A 94 5.31 -13.37 -15.85
CA ILE A 94 5.05 -13.95 -14.53
C ILE A 94 3.83 -14.86 -14.64
N SER A 95 3.95 -16.11 -14.18
CA SER A 95 2.82 -17.06 -14.15
C SER A 95 1.72 -16.61 -13.18
N ARG A 96 0.45 -16.92 -13.48
CA ARG A 96 -0.67 -16.73 -12.54
C ARG A 96 -0.52 -17.48 -11.22
N SER A 97 0.28 -18.55 -11.19
CA SER A 97 0.59 -19.26 -9.95
C SER A 97 1.60 -18.53 -9.05
N CYS A 98 2.36 -17.58 -9.59
CA CYS A 98 3.34 -16.82 -8.83
C CYS A 98 2.68 -15.79 -7.93
N LYS A 99 3.21 -15.63 -6.72
CA LYS A 99 2.70 -14.67 -5.72
C LYS A 99 2.89 -13.21 -6.12
N PHE A 100 3.82 -12.92 -7.02
CA PHE A 100 4.05 -11.57 -7.56
C PHE A 100 3.15 -11.23 -8.76
N HIS A 101 2.28 -12.14 -9.19
CA HIS A 101 1.38 -11.87 -10.31
C HIS A 101 0.45 -10.69 -9.96
N PRO A 102 0.31 -9.67 -10.83
CA PRO A 102 -0.52 -8.50 -10.57
C PRO A 102 -1.98 -8.81 -10.17
N ASP A 103 -2.58 -9.82 -10.82
CA ASP A 103 -3.97 -10.22 -10.55
C ASP A 103 -4.16 -10.92 -9.19
N ASN A 104 -3.07 -11.34 -8.55
CA ASN A 104 -3.12 -12.02 -7.26
C ASN A 104 -3.03 -11.04 -6.09
N ASP A 105 -2.82 -9.73 -6.30
CA ASP A 105 -2.75 -8.76 -5.21
C ASP A 105 -4.15 -8.41 -4.68
N LEU A 106 -4.42 -8.77 -3.43
CA LEU A 106 -5.70 -8.58 -2.74
C LEU A 106 -6.21 -7.13 -2.80
N TYR A 107 -5.33 -6.17 -2.55
CA TYR A 107 -5.74 -4.76 -2.48
C TYR A 107 -5.53 -4.00 -3.78
N ARG A 108 -5.06 -4.66 -4.84
CA ARG A 108 -4.68 -4.04 -6.11
C ARG A 108 -5.73 -3.09 -6.65
N ASP A 109 -6.97 -3.58 -6.77
CA ASP A 109 -8.08 -2.82 -7.33
C ASP A 109 -8.39 -1.58 -6.48
N GLN A 110 -8.49 -1.75 -5.16
CA GLN A 110 -8.78 -0.64 -4.25
C GLN A 110 -7.68 0.41 -4.24
N GLU A 111 -6.41 0.01 -4.22
CA GLU A 111 -5.27 0.93 -4.32
C GLU A 111 -5.26 1.66 -5.67
N GLN A 112 -5.68 1.01 -6.77
CA GLN A 112 -5.82 1.65 -8.07
C GLN A 112 -6.96 2.68 -8.12
N HIS A 113 -7.98 2.50 -7.27
CA HIS A 113 -9.13 3.40 -7.12
C HIS A 113 -8.94 4.47 -6.04
N LYS A 114 -7.71 4.76 -5.63
CA LYS A 114 -7.39 5.98 -4.89
C LYS A 114 -7.08 7.11 -5.83
N SER A 115 -7.62 8.29 -5.56
CA SER A 115 -7.28 9.51 -6.28
C SER A 115 -6.84 10.58 -5.28
N HIS A 116 -5.62 11.08 -5.41
CA HIS A 116 -5.13 12.22 -4.65
C HIS A 116 -5.35 13.47 -5.50
N ILE A 117 -6.38 14.25 -5.17
CA ILE A 117 -6.84 15.38 -5.98
C ILE A 117 -6.03 16.63 -5.65
N ASN A 118 -5.88 16.91 -4.35
CA ASN A 118 -5.12 18.03 -3.81
C ASN A 118 -4.26 17.55 -2.63
N ILE A 119 -3.35 18.39 -2.13
CA ILE A 119 -2.37 18.04 -1.05
C ILE A 119 -3.02 17.28 0.11
N ASN A 120 -4.23 17.69 0.52
CA ASN A 120 -4.98 17.09 1.63
C ASN A 120 -6.35 16.53 1.19
N GLU A 121 -6.49 16.06 -0.04
CA GLU A 121 -7.76 15.52 -0.53
C GLU A 121 -7.58 14.18 -1.24
N TRP A 122 -8.02 13.13 -0.57
CA TRP A 122 -8.07 11.75 -1.03
C TRP A 122 -9.50 11.39 -1.41
N GLN A 123 -9.72 10.96 -2.64
CA GLN A 123 -11.03 10.55 -3.13
C GLN A 123 -11.11 9.05 -3.36
N CYS A 124 -12.22 8.46 -2.93
CA CYS A 124 -12.62 7.10 -3.28
C CYS A 124 -13.05 7.02 -4.74
N GLY A 125 -12.39 6.18 -5.53
CA GLY A 125 -12.68 5.99 -6.95
C GLY A 125 -14.06 5.38 -7.22
N TYR A 126 -14.60 4.58 -6.29
CA TYR A 126 -15.90 3.91 -6.45
C TYR A 126 -17.11 4.81 -6.19
N CYS A 127 -17.09 5.57 -5.07
CA CYS A 127 -18.25 6.37 -4.63
C CYS A 127 -17.98 7.87 -4.57
N LYS A 128 -16.79 8.31 -4.97
CA LYS A 128 -16.37 9.73 -5.08
C LYS A 128 -16.34 10.51 -3.76
N LYS A 129 -16.51 9.85 -2.60
CA LYS A 129 -16.31 10.47 -1.28
C LYS A 129 -14.88 10.95 -1.12
N ILE A 130 -14.72 12.13 -0.50
CA ILE A 130 -13.44 12.78 -0.27
C ILE A 130 -13.10 12.69 1.22
N PHE A 131 -11.81 12.50 1.50
CA PHE A 131 -11.21 12.34 2.81
C PHE A 131 -9.97 13.22 2.88
N TYR A 132 -9.65 13.72 4.07
CA TYR A 132 -8.53 14.64 4.23
C TYR A 132 -7.17 13.93 4.40
N GLU A 133 -7.17 12.65 4.79
CA GLU A 133 -5.98 11.80 4.88
C GLU A 133 -6.26 10.41 4.29
N GLU A 134 -5.20 9.78 3.77
CA GLU A 134 -5.27 8.45 3.15
C GLU A 134 -5.81 7.39 4.11
N LYS A 135 -5.45 7.46 5.40
CA LYS A 135 -5.89 6.48 6.41
C LYS A 135 -7.41 6.41 6.56
N TYR A 136 -8.12 7.52 6.37
CA TYR A 136 -9.59 7.54 6.42
C TYR A 136 -10.21 6.99 5.14
N LEU A 137 -9.53 7.15 4.00
CA LEU A 137 -9.93 6.49 2.76
C LEU A 137 -9.72 4.97 2.85
N ASP A 138 -8.60 4.53 3.43
CA ASP A 138 -8.32 3.11 3.70
C ASP A 138 -9.41 2.49 4.60
N GLN A 139 -9.70 3.14 5.73
CA GLN A 139 -10.78 2.73 6.61
C GLN A 139 -12.15 2.72 5.91
N HIS A 140 -12.39 3.67 4.99
CA HIS A 140 -13.60 3.68 4.18
C HIS A 140 -13.67 2.47 3.24
N PHE A 141 -12.57 2.05 2.62
CA PHE A 141 -12.56 0.83 1.80
C PHE A 141 -12.90 -0.41 2.61
N ASP A 142 -12.30 -0.55 3.80
CA ASP A 142 -12.54 -1.69 4.68
C ASP A 142 -14.01 -1.78 5.13
N ASN A 143 -14.65 -0.64 5.39
CA ASN A 143 -16.02 -0.59 5.88
C ASN A 143 -17.10 -0.62 4.79
N ARG A 144 -16.82 -0.08 3.60
CA ARG A 144 -17.84 0.18 2.56
C ARG A 144 -17.61 -0.53 1.24
N HIS A 145 -16.39 -1.03 1.00
CA HIS A 145 -15.99 -1.65 -0.25
C HIS A 145 -15.21 -2.96 -0.05
N SER A 146 -15.28 -3.57 1.15
CA SER A 146 -14.67 -4.88 1.43
C SER A 146 -15.25 -5.99 0.57
N ASN A 147 -16.51 -5.87 0.16
CA ASN A 147 -17.19 -6.80 -0.75
C ASN A 147 -16.63 -6.81 -2.18
N LEU A 148 -15.80 -5.82 -2.57
CA LEU A 148 -15.15 -5.78 -3.88
C LEU A 148 -13.83 -6.57 -3.91
N LEU A 149 -13.40 -7.12 -2.78
CA LEU A 149 -12.18 -7.92 -2.68
C LEU A 149 -12.43 -9.35 -3.16
N ASN A 150 -11.56 -9.88 -4.02
CA ASN A 150 -11.62 -11.26 -4.48
C ASN A 150 -10.86 -12.19 -3.52
N LEU A 151 -11.46 -12.51 -2.38
CA LEU A 151 -10.81 -13.30 -1.32
C LEU A 151 -10.44 -14.74 -1.75
N ASN A 152 -11.08 -15.28 -2.79
CA ASN A 152 -10.88 -16.67 -3.21
C ASN A 152 -9.62 -16.88 -4.06
N GLN A 153 -9.19 -15.85 -4.78
CA GLN A 153 -8.09 -15.95 -5.75
C GLN A 153 -6.91 -15.04 -5.42
N SER A 154 -7.15 -13.98 -4.65
CA SER A 154 -6.11 -13.04 -4.28
C SER A 154 -5.33 -13.47 -3.04
N GLN A 155 -4.15 -12.89 -2.90
CA GLN A 155 -3.16 -13.17 -1.89
C GLN A 155 -2.79 -11.85 -1.20
N CYS A 156 -2.54 -11.93 0.09
CA CYS A 156 -2.06 -10.80 0.88
C CYS A 156 -0.56 -10.60 0.62
N LEU A 157 -0.18 -9.50 -0.06
CA LEU A 157 1.25 -9.22 -0.28
C LEU A 157 2.00 -8.90 1.02
N ALA A 158 1.30 -8.50 2.09
CA ALA A 158 1.91 -8.29 3.39
C ALA A 158 2.57 -9.58 3.94
N ASP A 159 2.07 -10.75 3.56
CA ASP A 159 2.67 -12.04 3.94
C ASP A 159 4.07 -12.23 3.35
N LEU A 160 4.37 -11.51 2.25
CA LEU A 160 5.68 -11.54 1.59
C LEU A 160 6.66 -10.55 2.21
N CYS A 161 6.23 -9.71 3.15
CA CYS A 161 7.07 -8.64 3.68
C CYS A 161 8.32 -9.12 4.41
N GLY A 162 8.26 -10.31 5.01
CA GLY A 162 9.44 -10.95 5.60
C GLY A 162 10.52 -11.18 4.55
N ALA A 163 10.15 -11.68 3.36
CA ALA A 163 11.08 -11.92 2.26
C ALA A 163 11.51 -10.62 1.54
N LEU A 164 10.59 -9.67 1.38
CA LEU A 164 10.79 -8.44 0.62
C LEU A 164 11.39 -7.28 1.42
N HIS A 165 11.64 -7.44 2.73
CA HIS A 165 12.16 -6.38 3.60
C HIS A 165 11.27 -5.11 3.65
N CYS A 166 9.94 -5.26 3.65
CA CYS A 166 9.00 -4.12 3.70
C CYS A 166 9.28 -3.12 4.83
N ASP A 167 9.78 -3.61 5.96
CA ASP A 167 10.03 -2.78 7.14
C ASP A 167 11.06 -1.68 6.84
N ILE A 168 11.89 -1.83 5.81
CA ILE A 168 12.83 -0.80 5.35
C ILE A 168 12.11 0.36 4.67
N GLU A 169 11.07 0.07 3.89
CA GLU A 169 10.23 1.09 3.26
C GLU A 169 9.31 1.77 4.26
N ILE A 170 8.74 1.01 5.20
CA ILE A 170 7.78 1.53 6.20
C ILE A 170 8.51 2.32 7.28
N ASN A 171 9.61 1.78 7.81
CA ASN A 171 10.33 2.36 8.95
C ASN A 171 11.64 3.03 8.54
N SER A 172 11.68 3.67 7.38
CA SER A 172 12.85 4.40 6.89
C SER A 172 13.22 5.55 7.85
N GLY A 173 13.97 5.26 8.91
CA GLY A 173 14.33 6.22 9.96
C GLY A 173 14.32 5.69 11.40
N LEU A 174 13.74 4.52 11.67
CA LEU A 174 13.77 3.93 13.02
C LEU A 174 15.07 3.15 13.27
N LYS A 175 15.50 3.14 14.55
CA LYS A 175 16.67 2.36 14.99
C LYS A 175 16.39 0.87 14.72
N LYS A 176 17.24 0.24 13.91
CA LYS A 176 17.16 -1.21 13.63
C LYS A 176 17.22 -1.98 14.95
N SER A 177 16.27 -2.88 15.16
CA SER A 177 16.34 -3.83 16.26
C SER A 177 17.51 -4.79 16.07
N LYS A 178 17.98 -5.40 17.17
CA LYS A 178 18.99 -6.46 17.12
C LYS A 178 18.51 -7.59 16.18
N CYS A 179 19.42 -8.12 15.36
CA CYS A 179 19.10 -9.22 14.44
C CYS A 179 18.57 -10.43 15.21
N ASN A 180 17.48 -11.03 14.72
CA ASN A 180 16.96 -12.31 15.19
C ASN A 180 17.35 -13.40 14.17
N PRO A 181 18.28 -14.32 14.50
CA PRO A 181 18.74 -15.36 13.58
C PRO A 181 17.62 -16.27 13.08
N ALA A 182 16.64 -16.61 13.93
CA ALA A 182 15.53 -17.46 13.54
C ALA A 182 14.59 -16.76 12.56
N ALA A 183 14.35 -15.47 12.73
CA ALA A 183 13.54 -14.69 11.79
C ALA A 183 14.27 -14.52 10.45
N ALA A 184 15.58 -14.23 10.47
CA ALA A 184 16.39 -14.13 9.26
C ALA A 184 16.37 -15.45 8.46
N ALA A 185 16.56 -16.59 9.12
CA ALA A 185 16.50 -17.90 8.46
C ALA A 185 15.13 -18.18 7.83
N ARG A 186 14.03 -17.92 8.56
CA ARG A 186 12.66 -18.11 8.02
C ARG A 186 12.39 -17.21 6.82
N ASN A 187 12.77 -15.94 6.91
CA ASN A 187 12.58 -14.98 5.82
C ASN A 187 13.43 -15.34 4.60
N LYS A 188 14.65 -15.85 4.81
CA LYS A 188 15.50 -16.35 3.74
C LYS A 188 14.84 -17.51 2.99
N HIS A 189 14.35 -18.52 3.70
CA HIS A 189 13.66 -19.64 3.07
C HIS A 189 12.40 -19.24 2.33
N LEU A 190 11.60 -18.32 2.90
CA LEU A 190 10.45 -17.76 2.19
C LEU A 190 10.87 -17.06 0.90
N CYS A 191 11.97 -16.29 0.94
CA CYS A 191 12.51 -15.58 -0.21
C CYS A 191 13.01 -16.55 -1.30
N GLU A 192 13.76 -17.58 -0.93
CA GLU A 192 14.24 -18.63 -1.85
C GLU A 192 13.05 -19.36 -2.50
N SER A 193 12.04 -19.74 -1.72
CA SER A 193 10.82 -20.39 -2.24
C SER A 193 10.04 -19.50 -3.23
N LEU A 194 10.06 -18.18 -3.04
CA LEU A 194 9.49 -17.24 -4.03
C LEU A 194 10.30 -17.24 -5.33
N ALA A 195 11.63 -17.29 -5.25
CA ALA A 195 12.49 -17.39 -6.43
C ALA A 195 12.22 -18.68 -7.20
N ASP A 196 12.13 -19.82 -6.51
CA ASP A 196 11.86 -21.13 -7.11
C ASP A 196 10.49 -21.20 -7.79
N SER A 197 9.46 -20.64 -7.15
CA SER A 197 8.07 -20.72 -7.64
C SER A 197 7.73 -19.70 -8.72
N CYS A 198 8.34 -18.51 -8.68
CA CYS A 198 8.07 -17.43 -9.63
C CYS A 198 9.03 -17.40 -10.81
N PHE A 199 10.28 -17.85 -10.61
CA PHE A 199 11.36 -17.83 -11.59
C PHE A 199 12.09 -19.18 -11.61
N PRO A 200 11.42 -20.28 -11.97
CA PRO A 200 12.05 -21.59 -12.03
C PRO A 200 13.14 -21.62 -13.11
N VAL A 201 14.35 -22.07 -12.73
CA VAL A 201 15.53 -22.08 -13.61
C VAL A 201 15.37 -22.93 -14.87
N ASN A 202 14.43 -23.89 -14.84
CA ASN A 202 14.14 -24.80 -15.95
C ASN A 202 13.25 -24.16 -17.03
N ASP A 203 12.62 -23.02 -16.75
CA ASP A 203 11.71 -22.34 -17.71
C ASP A 203 12.46 -21.44 -18.70
N GLY A 204 13.79 -21.59 -18.77
CA GLY A 204 14.64 -20.97 -19.78
C GLY A 204 15.57 -19.89 -19.24
N PRO A 205 16.38 -19.28 -20.12
CA PRO A 205 17.49 -18.42 -19.71
C PRO A 205 17.03 -17.10 -19.07
N ALA A 206 15.86 -16.57 -19.46
CA ALA A 206 15.29 -15.38 -18.83
C ALA A 206 14.86 -15.66 -17.38
N ALA A 207 14.18 -16.79 -17.15
CA ALA A 207 13.77 -17.23 -15.81
C ALA A 207 14.99 -17.47 -14.92
N SER A 208 16.02 -18.15 -15.44
CA SER A 208 17.28 -18.39 -14.72
C SER A 208 18.00 -17.09 -14.32
N ARG A 209 18.07 -16.08 -15.21
CA ARG A 209 18.65 -14.77 -14.86
C ARG A 209 17.84 -14.04 -13.79
N LEU A 210 16.50 -14.08 -13.88
CA LEU A 210 15.63 -13.47 -12.87
C LEU A 210 15.73 -14.18 -11.52
N HIS A 211 15.87 -15.50 -11.53
CA HIS A 211 16.08 -16.30 -10.34
C HIS A 211 17.35 -15.87 -9.59
N GLU A 212 18.49 -15.86 -10.30
CA GLU A 212 19.78 -15.43 -9.73
C GLU A 212 19.71 -13.97 -9.24
N PHE A 213 19.14 -13.07 -10.05
CA PHE A 213 18.92 -11.69 -9.66
C PHE A 213 18.10 -11.58 -8.38
N PHE A 214 16.99 -12.31 -8.27
CA PHE A 214 16.09 -12.24 -7.13
C PHE A 214 16.80 -12.72 -5.85
N LEU A 215 17.52 -13.83 -5.92
CA LEU A 215 18.31 -14.34 -4.78
C LEU A 215 19.33 -13.32 -4.28
N HIS A 216 20.10 -12.73 -5.19
CA HIS A 216 21.12 -11.74 -4.82
C HIS A 216 20.54 -10.42 -4.31
N GLN A 217 19.47 -9.94 -4.92
CA GLN A 217 18.91 -8.63 -4.61
C GLN A 217 18.05 -8.65 -3.33
N PHE A 218 17.33 -9.74 -3.08
CA PHE A 218 16.37 -9.85 -1.99
C PHE A 218 16.82 -10.82 -0.90
N CYS A 219 17.30 -12.01 -1.26
CA CYS A 219 17.47 -13.10 -0.29
C CYS A 219 18.81 -13.07 0.45
N ASP A 220 19.90 -12.64 -0.19
CA ASP A 220 21.24 -12.56 0.43
C ASP A 220 21.30 -11.60 1.64
N ALA A 221 20.37 -10.64 1.71
CA ALA A 221 20.24 -9.71 2.83
C ALA A 221 19.63 -10.35 4.10
N HIS A 222 19.04 -11.56 4.00
CA HIS A 222 18.53 -12.31 5.15
C HIS A 222 19.64 -13.04 5.91
N SER A 223 20.59 -12.27 6.44
CA SER A 223 21.70 -12.77 7.24
C SER A 223 21.98 -11.84 8.43
N CYS A 224 22.33 -12.43 9.58
CA CYS A 224 22.80 -11.67 10.75
C CYS A 224 24.31 -11.38 10.74
N THR A 225 25.07 -12.01 9.85
CA THR A 225 26.54 -11.95 9.83
C THR A 225 27.11 -11.02 8.76
N GLY A 226 26.25 -10.42 7.93
CA GLY A 226 26.65 -9.56 6.81
C GLY A 226 25.96 -8.20 6.82
N SER A 227 26.67 -7.16 6.39
CA SER A 227 26.15 -5.80 6.20
C SER A 227 25.45 -5.60 4.84
N ARG A 228 25.07 -6.68 4.15
CA ARG A 228 24.43 -6.60 2.83
C ARG A 228 23.10 -5.86 2.98
N LYS A 229 23.07 -4.64 2.44
CA LYS A 229 21.85 -3.84 2.40
C LYS A 229 20.98 -4.38 1.27
N PRO A 230 19.73 -4.78 1.54
CA PRO A 230 18.79 -5.03 0.46
C PRO A 230 18.65 -3.74 -0.35
N PHE A 231 18.35 -3.89 -1.65
CA PHE A 231 18.16 -2.75 -2.55
C PHE A 231 19.38 -1.86 -2.75
N SER A 232 20.59 -2.44 -2.78
CA SER A 232 21.83 -1.72 -3.09
C SER A 232 21.93 -1.31 -4.57
N ARG A 233 20.92 -0.63 -5.12
CA ARG A 233 21.08 0.11 -6.37
C ARG A 233 22.07 1.24 -6.10
N GLY A 234 23.23 1.19 -6.76
CA GLY A 234 24.14 2.32 -6.83
C GLY A 234 23.33 3.53 -7.29
N ARG A 235 23.11 4.50 -6.39
CA ARG A 235 22.40 5.76 -6.68
C ARG A 235 23.07 6.43 -7.88
N ARG A 236 22.58 6.20 -9.09
CA ARG A 236 22.74 7.21 -10.15
C ARG A 236 21.72 8.29 -9.81
N ARG A 237 22.18 9.31 -9.10
CA ARG A 237 21.48 10.60 -9.06
C ARG A 237 21.67 11.23 -10.43
N ASP A 238 20.62 11.78 -11.02
CA ASP A 238 20.76 12.71 -12.13
C ASP A 238 21.40 14.02 -11.62
N GLU A 239 21.88 14.87 -12.53
CA GLU A 239 22.59 16.13 -12.21
C GLU A 239 21.75 17.12 -11.36
N LYS A 240 20.45 16.83 -11.18
CA LYS A 240 19.51 17.59 -10.34
C LYS A 240 19.28 16.98 -8.96
N GLY A 241 19.92 15.87 -8.63
CA GLY A 241 19.85 15.25 -7.31
C GLY A 241 18.56 14.49 -7.01
N ASN A 242 17.70 14.26 -8.02
CA ASN A 242 16.48 13.48 -7.84
C ASN A 242 16.77 11.97 -8.00
N SER A 243 15.94 11.17 -7.34
CA SER A 243 16.04 9.72 -7.49
C SER A 243 15.36 9.31 -8.80
N THR A 244 15.96 8.40 -9.58
CA THR A 244 15.31 7.76 -10.75
C THR A 244 14.00 7.03 -10.38
N VAL A 245 13.81 6.76 -9.08
CA VAL A 245 12.61 6.18 -8.47
C VAL A 245 11.42 7.13 -8.56
N GLU A 246 11.62 8.41 -8.25
CA GLU A 246 10.60 9.44 -8.42
C GLU A 246 10.25 9.61 -9.90
N ALA A 247 11.22 9.46 -10.80
CA ALA A 247 10.97 9.53 -12.24
C ALA A 247 10.12 8.37 -12.75
N HIS A 248 10.38 7.13 -12.31
CA HIS A 248 9.57 5.96 -12.71
C HIS A 248 8.18 5.95 -12.06
N HIS A 249 8.07 6.31 -10.77
CA HIS A 249 6.76 6.45 -10.12
C HIS A 249 5.94 7.59 -10.76
N SER A 250 6.57 8.73 -11.06
CA SER A 250 5.92 9.82 -11.81
C SER A 250 5.52 9.38 -13.21
N ASN A 251 6.34 8.56 -13.89
CA ASN A 251 6.03 8.06 -15.23
C ASN A 251 4.87 7.05 -15.20
N TRP A 252 4.86 6.11 -14.25
CA TRP A 252 3.78 5.14 -14.06
C TRP A 252 2.46 5.82 -13.67
N GLN A 253 2.50 6.81 -12.76
CA GLN A 253 1.32 7.62 -12.43
C GLN A 253 0.83 8.42 -13.65
N LYS A 254 1.74 9.01 -14.44
CA LYS A 254 1.40 9.73 -15.68
C LYS A 254 0.82 8.81 -16.76
N GLU A 255 1.40 7.65 -17.01
CA GLU A 255 0.87 6.64 -17.95
C GLU A 255 -0.51 6.15 -17.52
N LYS A 256 -0.74 5.99 -16.21
CA LYS A 256 -2.05 5.69 -15.62
C LYS A 256 -3.05 6.84 -15.81
N THR A 257 -2.64 8.09 -15.64
CA THR A 257 -3.49 9.27 -15.94
C THR A 257 -3.86 9.34 -17.43
N ILE A 258 -2.89 9.08 -18.33
CA ILE A 258 -3.09 9.09 -19.78
C ILE A 258 -4.04 7.95 -20.22
N LEU A 259 -3.98 6.78 -19.58
CA LEU A 259 -4.90 5.67 -19.84
C LEU A 259 -6.32 5.94 -19.31
N MET A 260 -6.47 6.65 -18.19
CA MET A 260 -7.77 7.02 -17.64
C MET A 260 -8.46 8.18 -18.40
N ASP A 261 -7.71 9.08 -19.03
CA ASP A 261 -8.27 10.15 -19.87
C ASP A 261 -8.83 9.62 -21.21
N ARG A 262 -8.24 8.53 -21.71
CA ARG A 262 -8.69 7.84 -22.92
C ARG A 262 -9.99 7.06 -22.75
N SER A 263 -10.33 6.63 -21.54
CA SER A 263 -11.60 5.96 -21.25
C SER A 263 -12.74 6.94 -20.95
N VAL A 264 -12.45 8.20 -20.61
CA VAL A 264 -13.47 9.28 -20.49
C VAL A 264 -13.85 9.85 -21.86
N THR A 265 -12.94 9.86 -22.82
CA THR A 265 -13.17 10.43 -24.17
C THR A 265 -13.93 9.51 -25.13
N PHE A 266 -14.14 8.22 -24.81
CA PHE A 266 -14.93 7.30 -25.64
C PHE A 266 -16.39 7.09 -25.17
N GLY A 267 -16.81 7.78 -24.11
CA GLY A 267 -18.14 7.64 -23.51
C GLY A 267 -19.17 8.72 -23.91
N SER A 268 -18.92 9.53 -24.94
CA SER A 268 -19.89 10.53 -25.40
C SER A 268 -19.77 10.82 -26.89
N SER A 269 -20.27 9.90 -27.71
CA SER A 269 -20.81 10.27 -29.02
C SER A 269 -22.04 9.43 -29.32
N ARG A 270 -23.20 10.08 -29.14
CA ARG A 270 -24.46 9.70 -29.79
C ARG A 270 -24.20 9.57 -31.29
N PHE A 271 -24.34 8.36 -31.83
CA PHE A 271 -24.60 8.19 -33.26
C PHE A 271 -25.94 7.49 -33.43
N SER A 272 -27.00 8.29 -33.51
CA SER A 272 -28.22 7.93 -34.19
C SER A 272 -28.01 8.18 -35.69
N ASN A 273 -28.02 7.13 -36.51
CA ASN A 273 -28.91 6.98 -37.67
C ASN A 273 -28.37 6.02 -38.75
N THR A 274 -29.28 5.10 -39.12
CA THR A 274 -29.52 4.55 -40.47
C THR A 274 -28.39 3.76 -41.15
N PHE A 275 -28.40 2.44 -40.95
CA PHE A 275 -27.83 1.49 -41.92
C PHE A 275 -28.87 1.18 -43.00
N ARG A 276 -28.67 1.76 -44.19
CA ARG A 276 -29.36 1.36 -45.44
C ARG A 276 -28.51 0.30 -46.11
N MET A 277 -29.05 -0.91 -46.26
CA MET A 277 -28.47 -1.96 -47.09
C MET A 277 -28.36 -1.51 -48.53
N HIS A 278 -27.21 -1.75 -49.16
CA HIS A 278 -27.13 -2.02 -50.59
C HIS A 278 -26.00 -2.98 -50.89
N SER A 279 -26.38 -4.15 -51.38
CA SER A 279 -25.54 -5.09 -52.13
C SER A 279 -25.26 -4.54 -53.53
N LYS A 280 -24.05 -4.85 -54.06
CA LYS A 280 -23.64 -4.98 -55.47
C LYS A 280 -22.14 -5.37 -55.45
N PHE A 281 -21.76 -6.62 -55.71
CA PHE A 281 -21.37 -7.16 -57.03
C PHE A 281 -20.57 -6.18 -57.91
N THR A 282 -19.26 -6.42 -58.10
CA THR A 282 -18.64 -6.89 -59.38
C THR A 282 -17.09 -6.82 -59.35
N ASN A 283 -16.46 -7.94 -59.71
CA ASN A 283 -15.25 -8.19 -60.52
C ASN A 283 -14.10 -7.18 -60.59
N LEU A 284 -12.89 -7.66 -60.27
CA LEU A 284 -11.79 -7.91 -61.21
C LEU A 284 -10.82 -8.95 -60.63
#